data_AF-A0A7W8YDG8-F1
#
_entry.id   AF-A0A7W8YDG8-F1
#
_cell.length_a   1.000
_cell.length_b   1.000
_cell.length_c   1.000
_cell.angle_alpha   90.00
_cell.angle_beta   90.00
_cell.angle_gamma   90.00
#
_symmetry.space_group_name_H-M   'P 1'
#
loop_
_entity.id
_entity.type
_entity.pdbx_description
1 polymer ?
#
loop_
_entity_poly.entity_id
_entity_poly.type
_entity_poly.pdbx_seq_one_letter_code
_entity_poly.pdbx_strand_id
1 'polypeptide(L)'
;MHYRLSHQAPGPEEDGTTTSLDRIVNNNEVFPADVFKRPQNYGLQNEDTLKTARETQGNPDAMVRIWRAVPEGVTTINPGDWVALSKEYATAESYAEGGHVIYAAARAGDLWSEGLLEEWGYQGTIPLEASSESQGRHKVLESFPTATSERSPVSGNQSAITRTNTVQAKTPELGY
;
A
#
# COMPACT_ATOMS: atom_id res chain seq x y z
N MET A 1 -23.98 26.57 22.88
CA MET A 1 -23.67 25.94 21.58
C MET A 1 -22.57 24.93 21.83
N HIS A 2 -22.90 23.64 21.90
CA HIS A 2 -21.92 22.57 22.08
C HIS A 2 -21.54 22.05 20.70
N TYR A 3 -20.43 22.53 20.16
CA TYR A 3 -19.81 21.97 18.96
C TYR A 3 -18.53 21.26 19.39
N ARG A 4 -18.73 20.03 19.88
CA ARG A 4 -17.71 18.98 19.95
C ARG A 4 -18.39 17.73 19.42
N LEU A 5 -18.60 17.71 18.10
CA LEU A 5 -18.63 16.43 17.40
C LEU A 5 -17.25 15.83 17.65
N SER A 6 -17.16 14.93 18.63
CA SER A 6 -16.02 14.02 18.72
C SER A 6 -16.14 13.10 17.51
N HIS A 7 -15.62 13.53 16.35
CA HIS A 7 -15.56 12.67 15.17
C HIS A 7 -14.59 11.52 15.48
N GLN A 8 -15.16 10.41 15.94
CA GLN A 8 -14.49 9.14 16.07
C GLN A 8 -14.21 8.62 14.66
N ALA A 9 -13.07 7.95 14.47
CA ALA A 9 -12.77 7.36 13.18
C ALA A 9 -13.80 6.28 12.81
N PRO A 10 -14.14 6.13 11.52
CA PRO A 10 -15.17 5.21 11.08
C PRO A 10 -14.82 3.77 11.48
N GLY A 11 -15.85 2.98 11.76
CA GLY A 11 -15.70 1.56 12.03
C GLY A 11 -16.85 0.76 11.44
N PRO A 12 -16.94 -0.55 11.75
CA PRO A 12 -18.07 -1.34 11.30
C PRO A 12 -19.37 -0.79 11.88
N GLU A 13 -20.25 -0.32 10.99
CA GLU A 13 -21.60 0.13 11.36
C GLU A 13 -22.66 -0.77 10.70
N GLU A 14 -23.77 -1.01 11.41
CA GLU A 14 -24.85 -1.88 10.93
C GLU A 14 -25.73 -1.21 9.86
N ASP A 15 -25.70 0.12 9.77
CA ASP A 15 -26.54 0.90 8.86
C ASP A 15 -25.96 1.05 7.44
N GLY A 16 -24.74 0.52 7.20
CA GLY A 16 -24.10 0.52 5.89
C GLY A 16 -23.46 1.84 5.48
N THR A 17 -23.29 2.79 6.41
CA THR A 17 -22.64 4.09 6.16
C THR A 17 -21.11 4.01 6.05
N THR A 18 -20.51 2.87 6.41
CA THR A 18 -19.08 2.62 6.32
C THR A 18 -18.75 1.36 5.51
N THR A 19 -17.56 1.31 4.94
CA THR A 19 -17.04 0.12 4.24
C THR A 19 -15.59 -0.16 4.58
N SER A 20 -15.24 -1.44 4.64
CA SER A 20 -13.84 -1.86 4.77
C SER A 20 -13.08 -1.71 3.45
N LEU A 21 -11.76 -1.52 3.53
CA LEU A 21 -10.86 -1.31 2.40
C LEU A 21 -10.91 -2.46 1.39
N ASP A 22 -11.06 -3.71 1.84
CA ASP A 22 -11.18 -4.88 0.98
C ASP A 22 -12.49 -4.94 0.18
N ARG A 23 -13.49 -4.08 0.48
CA ARG A 23 -14.85 -4.15 -0.07
C ARG A 23 -15.27 -2.97 -0.95
N ILE A 24 -14.39 -2.02 -1.24
CA ILE A 24 -14.69 -0.77 -1.98
C ILE A 24 -15.46 -1.00 -3.31
N VAL A 25 -15.30 -2.13 -4.02
CA VAL A 25 -16.06 -2.38 -5.28
C VAL A 25 -17.31 -3.26 -5.16
N ASN A 26 -17.70 -3.70 -3.97
CA ASN A 26 -18.84 -4.61 -3.82
C ASN A 26 -20.18 -3.88 -3.71
N ASN A 27 -20.52 -3.04 -4.69
CA ASN A 27 -21.84 -2.37 -4.80
C ASN A 27 -22.34 -1.79 -3.46
N ASN A 28 -21.43 -1.16 -2.70
CA ASN A 28 -21.77 -0.52 -1.44
C ASN A 28 -22.22 0.92 -1.71
N GLU A 29 -23.07 1.45 -0.83
CA GLU A 29 -23.56 2.83 -0.94
C GLU A 29 -22.47 3.87 -0.65
N VAL A 30 -21.39 3.44 0.03
CA VAL A 30 -20.28 4.29 0.50
C VAL A 30 -19.31 4.69 -0.63
N PHE A 31 -18.83 3.69 -1.40
CA PHE A 31 -18.02 3.87 -2.59
C PHE A 31 -18.71 3.21 -3.80
N PRO A 32 -19.49 3.98 -4.57
CA PRO A 32 -20.08 3.51 -5.80
C PRO A 32 -19.02 2.96 -6.77
N ALA A 33 -19.46 2.12 -7.72
CA ALA A 33 -18.59 1.42 -8.67
C ALA A 33 -17.70 2.33 -9.55
N ASP A 34 -17.96 3.65 -9.57
CA ASP A 34 -17.12 4.62 -10.27
C ASP A 34 -15.98 5.19 -9.42
N VAL A 35 -15.83 4.82 -8.15
CA VAL A 35 -14.70 5.23 -7.29
C VAL A 35 -13.35 5.01 -7.96
N PHE A 36 -13.16 3.89 -8.66
CA PHE A 36 -11.93 3.62 -9.40
C PHE A 36 -11.84 4.30 -10.78
N LYS A 37 -12.94 4.85 -11.29
CA LYS A 37 -13.01 5.58 -12.57
C LYS A 37 -12.89 7.08 -12.36
N ARG A 38 -13.39 7.59 -11.24
CA ARG A 38 -13.48 9.00 -10.86
C ARG A 38 -13.09 9.21 -9.39
N PRO A 39 -11.91 8.74 -8.95
CA PRO A 39 -11.54 8.74 -7.53
C PRO A 39 -11.47 10.13 -6.91
N GLN A 40 -11.22 11.15 -7.74
CA GLN A 40 -11.23 12.56 -7.34
C GLN A 40 -12.58 13.03 -6.76
N ASN A 41 -13.70 12.39 -7.16
CA ASN A 41 -15.02 12.68 -6.59
C ASN A 41 -15.14 12.21 -5.12
N TYR A 42 -14.21 11.37 -4.67
CA TYR A 42 -14.18 10.72 -3.36
C TYR A 42 -12.97 11.19 -2.54
N GLY A 43 -12.47 12.40 -2.83
CA GLY A 43 -11.40 13.02 -2.05
C GLY A 43 -10.00 12.47 -2.30
N LEU A 44 -9.77 11.69 -3.36
CA LEU A 44 -8.42 11.22 -3.70
C LEU A 44 -7.48 12.41 -3.92
N GLN A 45 -6.33 12.40 -3.25
CA GLN A 45 -5.25 13.35 -3.44
C GLN A 45 -3.96 12.66 -3.89
N ASN A 46 -3.75 11.41 -3.47
CA ASN A 46 -2.51 10.67 -3.67
C ASN A 46 -2.78 9.30 -4.31
N GLU A 47 -2.02 8.96 -5.36
CA GLU A 47 -2.25 7.72 -6.13
C GLU A 47 -1.99 6.43 -5.33
N ASP A 48 -1.13 6.48 -4.31
CA ASP A 48 -0.82 5.35 -3.42
C ASP A 48 -2.05 4.80 -2.72
N THR A 49 -2.98 5.68 -2.35
CA THR A 49 -4.27 5.34 -1.78
C THR A 49 -5.09 4.49 -2.76
N LEU A 50 -5.18 4.92 -4.02
CA LEU A 50 -5.90 4.20 -5.06
C LEU A 50 -5.25 2.87 -5.41
N LYS A 51 -3.91 2.82 -5.44
CA LYS A 51 -3.14 1.60 -5.68
C LYS A 51 -3.43 0.56 -4.60
N THR A 52 -3.29 0.96 -3.34
CA THR A 52 -3.54 0.09 -2.18
C THR A 52 -4.97 -0.43 -2.20
N ALA A 53 -5.95 0.46 -2.41
CA ALA A 53 -7.36 0.08 -2.51
C ALA A 53 -7.64 -0.95 -3.62
N ARG A 54 -6.94 -0.90 -4.76
CA ARG A 54 -7.10 -1.91 -5.82
C ARG A 54 -6.48 -3.25 -5.44
N GLU A 55 -5.31 -3.23 -4.82
CA GLU A 55 -4.53 -4.43 -4.49
C GLU A 55 -5.16 -5.29 -3.39
N THR A 56 -5.99 -4.69 -2.55
CA THR A 56 -6.64 -5.35 -1.40
C THR A 56 -8.05 -5.86 -1.67
N GLN A 57 -8.61 -5.63 -2.86
CA GLN A 57 -10.01 -6.00 -3.14
C GLN A 57 -10.26 -7.50 -2.93
N GLY A 58 -11.29 -7.81 -2.16
CA GLY A 58 -11.68 -9.17 -1.81
C GLY A 58 -10.72 -9.91 -0.89
N ASN A 59 -9.68 -9.24 -0.37
CA ASN A 59 -8.69 -9.83 0.53
C ASN A 59 -8.61 -9.06 1.85
N PRO A 60 -9.46 -9.39 2.84
CA PRO A 60 -9.45 -8.74 4.14
C PRO A 60 -8.15 -8.99 4.93
N ASP A 61 -7.39 -10.04 4.61
CA ASP A 61 -6.13 -10.39 5.27
C ASP A 61 -4.90 -9.74 4.62
N ALA A 62 -5.08 -8.98 3.54
CA ALA A 62 -3.99 -8.24 2.92
C ALA A 62 -3.38 -7.25 3.93
N MET A 63 -2.08 -7.38 4.17
CA MET A 63 -1.35 -6.44 5.02
C MET A 63 -1.02 -5.19 4.23
N VAL A 64 -1.47 -4.04 4.72
CA VAL A 64 -1.21 -2.72 4.13
C VAL A 64 -0.46 -1.84 5.09
N ARG A 65 0.39 -0.97 4.55
CA ARG A 65 1.02 0.07 5.35
C ARG A 65 0.02 1.21 5.54
N ILE A 66 -0.17 1.61 6.80
CA ILE A 66 -0.99 2.75 7.19
C ILE A 66 -0.12 3.82 7.83
N TRP A 67 -0.53 5.07 7.68
CA TRP A 67 0.18 6.24 8.18
C TRP A 67 -0.74 7.05 9.10
N ARG A 68 -0.18 7.63 10.14
CA ARG A 68 -0.92 8.47 11.08
C ARG A 68 -0.12 9.70 11.47
N ALA A 69 -0.74 10.87 11.36
CA ALA A 69 -0.29 12.09 12.00
C ALA A 69 -0.58 12.02 13.51
N VAL A 70 0.42 12.29 14.34
CA VAL A 70 0.28 12.25 15.79
C VAL A 70 1.09 13.35 16.47
N PRO A 71 0.72 13.79 17.69
CA PRO A 71 1.58 14.63 18.51
C PRO A 71 2.91 13.95 18.84
N GLU A 72 3.93 14.77 19.11
CA GLU A 72 5.24 14.30 19.57
C GLU A 72 5.14 13.34 20.77
N GLY A 73 5.96 12.29 20.76
CA GLY A 73 6.00 11.27 21.81
C GLY A 73 4.96 10.14 21.68
N VAL A 74 4.00 10.24 20.75
CA VAL A 74 3.09 9.13 20.42
C VAL A 74 3.76 8.15 19.47
N THR A 75 3.70 6.85 19.81
CA THR A 75 4.34 5.76 19.05
C THR A 75 3.39 4.63 18.71
N THR A 76 2.09 4.77 18.97
CA THR A 76 1.10 3.71 18.73
C THR A 76 -0.06 4.18 17.87
N ILE A 77 -0.66 3.24 17.15
CA ILE A 77 -1.93 3.41 16.44
C ILE A 77 -2.94 2.50 17.14
N ASN A 78 -3.93 3.08 17.80
CA ASN A 78 -4.95 2.38 18.56
C ASN A 78 -6.20 2.15 17.71
N PRO A 79 -7.00 1.12 18.03
CA PRO A 79 -8.34 0.99 17.48
C PRO A 79 -9.16 2.26 17.73
N GLY A 80 -9.88 2.74 16.72
CA GLY A 80 -10.60 4.00 16.70
C GLY A 80 -9.79 5.21 16.23
N ASP A 81 -8.51 5.04 15.88
CA ASP A 81 -7.68 6.13 15.36
C ASP A 81 -7.88 6.33 13.85
N TRP A 82 -7.85 7.60 13.43
CA TRP A 82 -7.77 8.00 12.03
C TRP A 82 -6.39 7.68 11.46
N VAL A 83 -6.37 7.12 10.25
CA VAL A 83 -5.18 6.73 9.50
C VAL A 83 -5.38 7.01 8.02
N ALA A 84 -4.28 7.06 7.29
CA ALA A 84 -4.25 7.26 5.85
C ALA A 84 -3.49 6.13 5.14
N LEU A 85 -3.81 5.91 3.88
CA LEU A 85 -3.07 4.98 3.01
C LEU A 85 -1.89 5.69 2.31
N SER A 86 -1.93 7.02 2.18
CA SER A 86 -0.83 7.84 1.67
C SER A 86 0.01 8.44 2.80
N LYS A 87 1.34 8.34 2.64
CA LYS A 87 2.30 9.01 3.52
C LYS A 87 2.21 10.53 3.38
N GLU A 88 2.09 11.00 2.14
CA GLU A 88 2.06 12.41 1.78
C GLU A 88 0.86 13.10 2.44
N TYR A 89 -0.32 12.46 2.38
CA TYR A 89 -1.51 12.95 3.08
C TYR A 89 -1.29 13.03 4.59
N ALA A 90 -0.84 11.94 5.23
CA ALA A 90 -0.56 11.96 6.68
C ALA A 90 0.50 12.99 7.07
N THR A 91 1.48 13.26 6.19
CA THR A 91 2.50 14.28 6.41
C THR A 91 1.89 15.68 6.36
N ALA A 92 1.01 15.95 5.40
CA ALA A 92 0.30 17.22 5.31
C ALA A 92 -0.56 17.47 6.56
N GLU A 93 -1.31 16.46 7.02
CA GLU A 93 -2.08 16.52 8.27
C GLU A 93 -1.18 16.79 9.49
N SER A 94 -0.02 16.12 9.57
CA SER A 94 0.93 16.35 10.68
C SER A 94 1.43 17.80 10.77
N TYR A 95 1.55 18.50 9.64
CA TYR A 95 1.93 19.92 9.63
C TYR A 95 0.81 20.82 10.13
N ALA A 96 -0.45 20.48 9.83
CA ALA A 96 -1.61 21.21 10.33
C ALA A 96 -1.77 21.03 11.86
N GLU A 97 -1.46 19.85 12.37
CA GLU A 97 -1.59 19.50 13.78
C GLU A 97 -0.34 19.82 14.63
N GLY A 98 0.80 20.09 14.00
CA GLY A 98 2.06 20.37 14.69
C GLY A 98 2.70 19.13 15.31
N GLY A 99 2.66 18.00 14.60
CA GLY A 99 3.14 16.69 15.06
C GLY A 99 4.12 16.01 14.09
N HIS A 100 4.20 14.68 14.20
CA HIS A 100 5.01 13.81 13.33
C HIS A 100 4.16 12.68 12.75
N VAL A 101 4.74 11.94 11.80
CA VAL A 101 4.10 10.77 11.19
C VAL A 101 4.69 9.47 11.73
N ILE A 102 3.81 8.55 12.08
CA ILE A 102 4.12 7.15 12.40
C ILE A 102 3.45 6.20 11.40
N TYR A 103 3.97 4.98 11.29
CA TYR A 103 3.38 3.96 10.41
C TYR A 103 3.44 2.55 11.00
N ALA A 104 2.48 1.73 10.58
CA ALA A 104 2.41 0.31 10.92
C ALA A 104 1.81 -0.49 9.76
N ALA A 105 1.79 -1.81 9.89
CA ALA A 105 1.07 -2.70 8.98
C ALA A 105 -0.27 -3.12 9.63
N ALA A 106 -1.37 -3.01 8.88
CA ALA A 106 -2.70 -3.43 9.32
C ALA A 106 -3.36 -4.32 8.26
N ARG A 107 -4.34 -5.14 8.66
CA ARG A 107 -5.15 -5.91 7.72
C ARG A 107 -6.14 -5.00 7.02
N ALA A 108 -6.37 -5.21 5.72
CA ALA A 108 -7.32 -4.42 4.95
C ALA A 108 -8.76 -4.48 5.52
N GLY A 109 -9.17 -5.63 6.08
CA GLY A 109 -10.48 -5.79 6.72
C GLY A 109 -10.66 -4.99 8.02
N ASP A 110 -9.56 -4.48 8.61
CA ASP A 110 -9.59 -3.67 9.83
C ASP A 110 -9.59 -2.17 9.53
N LEU A 111 -9.62 -1.77 8.25
CA LEU A 111 -9.60 -0.37 7.82
C LEU A 111 -10.93 0.01 7.20
N TRP A 112 -11.59 1.01 7.79
CA TRP A 112 -12.95 1.42 7.45
C TRP A 112 -12.97 2.85 6.97
N SER A 113 -13.88 3.19 6.07
CA SER A 113 -14.06 4.57 5.58
C SER A 113 -15.55 4.89 5.48
N GLU A 114 -15.86 6.18 5.63
CA GLU A 114 -17.18 6.80 5.44
C GLU A 114 -17.35 7.42 4.03
N GLY A 115 -16.43 7.14 3.09
CA GLY A 115 -16.54 7.57 1.70
C GLY A 115 -15.49 8.58 1.24
N LEU A 116 -14.46 8.83 2.06
CA LEU A 116 -13.30 9.64 1.71
C LEU A 116 -12.07 8.75 1.54
N LEU A 117 -11.44 8.79 0.36
CA LEU A 117 -10.36 7.88 0.00
C LEU A 117 -9.10 8.10 0.83
N GLU A 118 -8.83 9.33 1.30
CA GLU A 118 -7.63 9.60 2.11
C GLU A 118 -7.81 9.34 3.61
N GLU A 119 -9.05 9.11 4.06
CA GLU A 119 -9.39 9.01 5.49
C GLU A 119 -9.98 7.64 5.82
N TRP A 120 -9.31 6.96 6.75
CA TRP A 120 -9.67 5.62 7.21
C TRP A 120 -9.66 5.56 8.73
N GLY A 121 -10.52 4.74 9.31
CA GLY A 121 -10.47 4.35 10.71
C GLY A 121 -9.85 2.97 10.88
N TYR A 122 -8.87 2.86 11.77
CA TYR A 122 -8.31 1.57 12.16
C TYR A 122 -9.17 0.93 13.25
N GLN A 123 -9.66 -0.29 13.03
CA GLN A 123 -10.56 -1.02 13.92
C GLN A 123 -10.03 -2.41 14.29
N GLY A 124 -8.72 -2.57 14.32
CA GLY A 124 -8.12 -3.82 14.79
C GLY A 124 -8.45 -4.09 16.26
N THR A 125 -8.15 -5.30 16.72
CA THR A 125 -8.48 -5.71 18.10
C THR A 125 -7.45 -5.25 19.14
N ILE A 126 -6.28 -4.77 18.70
CA ILE A 126 -5.18 -4.34 19.56
C ILE A 126 -4.50 -3.09 19.00
N PRO A 127 -3.84 -2.28 19.85
CA PRO A 127 -2.93 -1.25 19.38
C PRO A 127 -1.77 -1.81 18.56
N LEU A 128 -1.36 -1.07 17.54
CA LEU A 128 -0.18 -1.33 16.74
C LEU A 128 0.99 -0.48 17.25
N GLU A 129 2.11 -1.13 17.53
CA GLU A 129 3.39 -0.46 17.73
C GLU A 129 3.87 0.09 16.39
N ALA A 130 4.00 1.40 16.30
CA ALA A 130 4.31 2.09 15.06
C ALA A 130 5.78 2.54 15.02
N SER A 131 6.35 2.53 13.82
CA SER A 131 7.67 3.11 13.58
C SER A 131 7.53 4.60 13.28
N SER A 132 8.47 5.43 13.74
CA SER A 132 8.54 6.84 13.35
C SER A 132 9.50 7.05 12.17
N GLU A 133 9.19 8.03 11.33
CA GLU A 133 10.10 8.46 10.25
C GLU A 133 11.43 9.04 10.79
N SER A 134 11.40 9.67 11.98
CA SER A 134 12.61 10.17 12.65
C SER A 134 13.58 9.06 13.05
N GLN A 135 13.08 7.84 13.32
CA GLN A 135 13.88 6.66 13.63
C GLN A 135 14.26 5.85 12.37
N GLY A 136 13.53 6.02 11.26
CA GLY A 136 13.69 5.26 10.02
C GLY A 136 14.97 5.56 9.21
N ARG A 137 15.60 6.72 9.39
CA ARG A 137 16.88 7.03 8.68
C ARG A 137 18.02 6.07 9.00
N HIS A 138 17.93 5.30 10.09
CA HIS A 138 18.99 4.38 10.51
C HIS A 138 18.69 2.88 10.30
N LYS A 139 17.51 2.48 9.80
CA LYS A 139 17.09 1.05 9.83
C LYS A 139 16.41 0.45 8.58
N VAL A 140 16.20 1.21 7.50
CA VAL A 140 15.28 0.82 6.40
C VAL A 140 15.77 -0.29 5.45
N LEU A 141 16.95 -0.88 5.61
CA LEU A 141 17.41 -1.90 4.65
C LEU A 141 16.96 -3.36 4.92
N GLU A 142 16.30 -3.69 6.03
CA GLU A 142 16.17 -5.12 6.41
C GLU A 142 14.77 -5.75 6.52
N SER A 143 13.65 -5.04 6.37
CA SER A 143 12.37 -5.65 6.80
C SER A 143 11.09 -5.37 6.01
N PHE A 144 11.19 -5.11 4.70
CA PHE A 144 10.03 -5.28 3.81
C PHE A 144 10.34 -6.33 2.75
N PRO A 145 9.54 -7.40 2.59
CA PRO A 145 9.67 -8.25 1.43
C PRO A 145 9.23 -7.45 0.20
N THR A 146 10.21 -6.93 -0.54
CA THR A 146 10.00 -6.43 -1.89
C THR A 146 9.56 -7.62 -2.73
N ALA A 147 8.36 -7.56 -3.29
CA ALA A 147 7.93 -8.51 -4.30
C ALA A 147 8.83 -8.36 -5.53
N THR A 148 9.85 -9.21 -5.63
CA THR A 148 10.72 -9.30 -6.81
C THR A 148 9.90 -9.86 -7.96
N SER A 149 9.54 -9.00 -8.92
CA SER A 149 9.07 -9.42 -10.24
C SER A 149 10.26 -9.99 -11.01
N GLU A 150 10.45 -11.30 -10.94
CA GLU A 150 11.31 -12.01 -11.88
C GLU A 150 10.59 -12.14 -13.23
N ARG A 151 10.92 -11.25 -14.17
CA ARG A 151 10.68 -11.49 -15.59
C ARG A 151 11.87 -12.25 -16.17
N SER A 152 11.68 -13.55 -16.39
CA SER A 152 12.52 -14.34 -17.31
C SER A 152 12.30 -13.88 -18.76
N PRO A 153 13.34 -13.64 -19.57
CA PRO A 153 13.18 -13.58 -21.02
C PRO A 153 13.41 -14.96 -21.64
N VAL A 154 12.37 -15.48 -22.31
CA VAL A 154 12.46 -16.64 -23.20
C VAL A 154 13.00 -16.22 -24.57
N SER A 155 14.01 -16.96 -25.02
CA SER A 155 14.48 -17.22 -26.38
C SER A 155 13.92 -16.40 -27.57
N GLY A 156 14.81 -15.68 -28.25
CA GLY A 156 14.62 -15.17 -29.62
C GLY A 156 15.90 -15.28 -30.45
N ASN A 157 15.94 -16.25 -31.35
CA ASN A 157 16.94 -16.37 -32.41
C ASN A 157 16.81 -15.19 -33.39
N GLN A 158 17.93 -14.58 -33.81
CA GLN A 158 18.32 -14.45 -35.22
C GLN A 158 19.69 -13.75 -35.40
N SER A 159 20.59 -14.50 -36.03
CA SER A 159 21.53 -14.12 -37.10
C SER A 159 22.34 -12.83 -36.99
N ALA A 160 23.65 -12.99 -36.71
CA ALA A 160 24.68 -12.18 -37.34
C ALA A 160 25.90 -13.05 -37.69
N ILE A 161 26.14 -13.14 -38.98
CA ILE A 161 27.24 -13.78 -39.69
C ILE A 161 28.47 -12.89 -39.50
N THR A 162 29.68 -13.47 -39.28
CA THR A 162 30.96 -13.07 -39.94
C THR A 162 32.21 -13.67 -39.26
N ARG A 163 32.98 -14.41 -40.07
CA ARG A 163 34.44 -14.67 -40.08
C ARG A 163 35.10 -15.66 -39.10
N THR A 164 35.28 -16.88 -39.63
CA THR A 164 36.54 -17.61 -39.87
C THR A 164 37.67 -17.53 -38.84
N ASN A 165 38.02 -18.70 -38.28
CA ASN A 165 39.40 -19.20 -38.33
C ASN A 165 39.44 -20.72 -38.13
N THR A 166 39.85 -21.45 -39.18
CA THR A 166 40.17 -22.89 -39.12
C THR A 166 41.51 -23.14 -39.77
N VAL A 167 42.51 -23.50 -38.97
CA VAL A 167 43.49 -24.58 -39.20
C VAL A 167 44.21 -24.76 -37.84
N GLN A 168 44.49 -25.94 -37.33
CA GLN A 168 45.16 -27.08 -37.96
C GLN A 168 45.12 -28.29 -36.99
N ALA A 169 44.92 -29.52 -37.47
CA ALA A 169 45.87 -30.63 -37.26
C ALA A 169 45.27 -32.03 -37.59
N LYS A 170 46.07 -32.75 -38.40
CA LYS A 170 46.35 -34.20 -38.41
C LYS A 170 45.28 -35.20 -38.90
N THR A 171 45.56 -35.67 -40.12
CA THR A 171 45.35 -37.03 -40.63
C THR A 171 46.04 -38.08 -39.74
N PRO A 172 45.53 -39.32 -39.71
CA PRO A 172 46.28 -40.37 -40.40
C PRO A 172 45.41 -41.35 -41.21
N GLU A 173 46.14 -42.17 -41.97
CA GLU A 173 45.75 -42.92 -43.16
C GLU A 173 44.85 -44.14 -42.95
N LEU A 174 44.24 -44.50 -44.09
CA LEU A 174 43.52 -45.72 -44.42
C LEU A 174 44.42 -46.95 -44.43
N GLY A 175 43.85 -48.11 -44.10
CA GLY A 175 44.48 -49.40 -44.35
C GLY A 175 43.49 -50.57 -44.25
N TYR A 176 42.94 -50.91 -45.42
CA TYR A 176 42.33 -52.18 -45.86
C TYR A 176 41.19 -52.82 -45.06
#